data_AF-A0A6G4ZTY0-F1
#
_entry.id   AF-A0A6G4ZTY0-F1
#
_cell.length_a   1.000
_cell.length_b   1.000
_cell.length_c   1.000
_cell.angle_alpha   90.00
_cell.angle_beta   90.00
_cell.angle_gamma   90.00
#
_symmetry.space_group_name_H-M   'P 1'
#
loop_
_entity.id
_entity.type
_entity.pdbx_description
1 polymer ?
#
loop_
_entity_poly.entity_id
_entity_poly.type
_entity_poly.pdbx_seq_one_letter_code
_entity_poly.pdbx_strand_id
1 'polypeptide(L)' 'MVSAYVLINCDMGSEEDVISHLKKIDGVKEVHGTFGAYDIIVK' A
#
# COMPACT_ATOMS: atom_id res chain seq x y z
N MET A 1 -12.79 9.83 -14.17
CA MET A 1 -11.87 8.76 -13.73
C MET A 1 -12.06 8.60 -12.24
N VAL A 2 -12.34 7.38 -11.76
CA VAL A 2 -12.58 7.12 -10.33
C VAL A 2 -11.23 6.89 -9.66
N SER A 3 -11.04 7.49 -8.48
CA SER A 3 -9.87 7.29 -7.64
C SER A 3 -10.31 6.91 -6.25
N ALA A 4 -9.50 6.11 -5.56
CA ALA A 4 -9.72 5.73 -4.17
C ALA A 4 -8.38 5.78 -3.43
N TYR A 5 -8.47 5.90 -2.12
CA TYR A 5 -7.36 5.62 -1.22
C TYR A 5 -7.67 4.34 -0.46
N VAL A 6 -6.68 3.46 -0.36
CA VAL A 6 -6.79 2.20 0.38
C VAL A 6 -5.76 2.22 1.50
N LEU A 7 -6.22 1.98 2.73
CA LEU A 7 -5.40 1.87 3.93
C LEU A 7 -5.27 0.38 4.26
N ILE A 8 -4.05 -0.08 4.49
CA ILE A 8 -3.74 -1.52 4.60
C ILE A 8 -2.96 -1.75 5.89
N ASN A 9 -3.36 -2.80 6.63
CA ASN A 9 -2.52 -3.41 7.66
C ASN A 9 -1.91 -4.71 7.13
N CYS A 10 -0.68 -4.97 7.53
CA CYS A 10 0.07 -6.16 7.12
C CYS A 10 0.42 -7.03 8.33
N ASP A 11 0.64 -8.31 8.06
CA ASP A 11 1.28 -9.18 9.04
C ASP A 11 2.73 -8.74 9.31
N MET A 12 3.23 -9.05 10.50
CA MET A 12 4.55 -8.62 10.94
C MET A 12 5.65 -9.11 9.98
N GLY A 13 6.43 -8.18 9.44
CA GLY A 13 7.52 -8.46 8.51
C GLY A 13 7.12 -8.60 7.04
N SER A 14 5.83 -8.47 6.69
CA SER A 14 5.35 -8.58 5.30
C SER A 14 5.25 -7.25 4.56
N GLU A 15 5.45 -6.12 5.23
CA GLU A 15 5.22 -4.78 4.68
C GLU A 15 6.02 -4.53 3.39
N GLU A 16 7.33 -4.80 3.39
CA GLU A 16 8.19 -4.56 2.22
C GLU A 16 7.78 -5.39 1.00
N ASP A 17 7.42 -6.66 1.22
CA ASP A 17 6.95 -7.56 0.16
C ASP A 17 5.62 -7.06 -0.41
N VAL A 18 4.67 -6.66 0.44
CA VAL A 18 3.39 -6.13 0.01
C VAL A 18 3.58 -4.85 -0.82
N ILE A 19 4.42 -3.92 -0.38
CA ILE A 19 4.77 -2.70 -1.13
C ILE A 19 5.36 -3.04 -2.51
N SER A 20 6.28 -4.01 -2.56
CA SER A 20 6.92 -4.46 -3.81
C SER A 20 5.91 -5.02 -4.81
N HIS A 21 4.91 -5.79 -4.34
CA HIS A 21 3.85 -6.31 -5.19
C HIS A 21 2.86 -5.23 -5.63
N LEU A 22 2.44 -4.34 -4.73
CA LEU A 22 1.51 -3.25 -5.04
C LEU A 22 2.04 -2.33 -6.15
N LYS A 23 3.35 -2.03 -6.13
CA LYS A 23 4.01 -1.20 -7.16
C LYS A 23 4.00 -1.82 -8.57
N LYS A 24 3.69 -3.11 -8.70
CA LYS A 24 3.62 -3.82 -10.00
C LYS A 24 2.19 -3.90 -10.53
N ILE A 25 1.18 -3.44 -9.78
CA ILE A 25 -0.22 -3.51 -10.18
C ILE A 25 -0.55 -2.31 -11.07
N ASP A 26 -1.02 -2.59 -12.29
CA ASP A 26 -1.49 -1.56 -13.20
C ASP A 26 -2.67 -0.79 -12.59
N GLY A 27 -2.54 0.54 -12.54
CA GLY A 27 -3.54 1.44 -11.96
C GLY A 27 -3.20 1.95 -10.57
N VAL A 28 -2.25 1.32 -9.86
CA VAL A 28 -1.67 1.86 -8.63
C VAL A 28 -0.69 2.97 -8.99
N LYS A 29 -0.94 4.18 -8.48
CA LYS A 29 -0.15 5.37 -8.76
C LYS A 29 0.84 5.67 -7.64
N GLU A 30 0.44 5.41 -6.39
CA GLU A 30 1.24 5.76 -5.21
C GLU A 30 1.15 4.63 -4.17
N VAL A 31 2.27 4.27 -3.55
CA VAL A 31 2.37 3.28 -2.46
C VAL A 31 3.38 3.77 -1.44
N HIS A 32 2.94 3.94 -0.19
CA HIS A 32 3.79 4.42 0.90
C HIS A 32 3.58 3.61 2.16
N GLY A 33 4.69 3.17 2.78
CA GLY A 33 4.67 2.71 4.16
C GLY A 33 4.44 3.87 5.12
N THR A 34 3.75 3.63 6.22
CA THR A 34 3.38 4.66 7.20
C THR A 34 3.68 4.21 8.63
N PHE A 35 4.06 5.15 9.48
CA PHE A 35 4.09 4.93 10.93
C PHE A 35 2.77 5.41 11.53
N GLY A 36 1.89 4.49 11.93
CA GLY A 36 0.57 4.85 12.44
C GLY A 36 -0.34 3.65 12.68
N ALA A 37 -1.65 3.88 12.59
CA ALA A 37 -2.66 2.81 12.74
C ALA A 37 -2.69 1.83 11.56
N TYR A 38 -2.17 2.27 10.42
CA TYR A 38 -2.03 1.48 9.19
C TYR A 38 -0.56 1.39 8.82
N ASP A 39 -0.22 0.33 8.12
CA ASP A 39 1.15 0.06 7.71
C ASP A 39 1.41 0.64 6.31
N ILE A 40 0.40 0.66 5.43
CA ILE A 40 0.53 1.14 4.05
C ILE A 40 -0.68 1.98 3.61
N ILE A 41 -0.41 3.03 2.83
CA ILE A 41 -1.41 3.77 2.05
C ILE A 41 -1.17 3.64 0.55
N VAL A 42 -2.24 3.39 -0.20
CA VAL A 42 -2.23 3.21 -1.67
C VAL A 42 -3.22 4.15 -2.33
N LYS A 43 -2.87 4.62 -3.53
CA LYS A 43 -3.73 5.42 -4.42
C LYS A 43 -3.65 4.92 -5.85
#